data_AF-A0A7G1GXZ7-F1
#
_entry.id   AF-A0A7G1GXZ7-F1
#
_cell.length_a   1.000
_cell.length_b   1.000
_cell.length_c   1.000
_cell.angle_alpha   90.00
_cell.angle_beta   90.00
_cell.angle_gamma   90.00
#
_symmetry.space_group_name_H-M   'P 1'
#
loop_
_entity.id
_entity.type
_entity.pdbx_description
1 polymer ?
#
loop_
_entity_poly.entity_id
_entity_poly.type
_entity_poly.pdbx_seq_one_letter_code
_entity_poly.pdbx_strand_id
1 'polypeptide(L)'
;MLIPSREFRGMVARYEDMRDFIFGLLSDRLTAVMALVEDVAFGRMDERLIDYIIEKSEDGILNATHQKIASDLGTSREVVSRLLKDFERKGKVILSRNSIQLKN
;
A
#
# COMPACT_ATOMS: atom_id res chain seq x y z
N MET A 1 34.77 -4.53 12.85
CA MET A 1 35.07 -5.56 13.87
C MET A 1 34.14 -6.74 13.65
N LEU A 2 34.62 -7.97 13.77
CA LEU A 2 33.81 -9.19 13.69
C LEU A 2 33.76 -9.80 15.10
N ILE A 3 32.55 -10.13 15.58
CA ILE A 3 32.35 -10.80 16.86
C ILE A 3 32.10 -12.29 16.56
N PRO A 4 32.81 -13.23 17.20
CA PRO A 4 32.55 -14.64 16.96
C PRO A 4 31.17 -15.05 17.50
N SER A 5 30.53 -16.02 16.83
CA SER A 5 29.11 -16.32 17.03
C SER A 5 28.77 -16.79 18.45
N ARG A 6 29.71 -17.40 19.16
CA ARG A 6 29.50 -17.90 20.52
C ARG A 6 29.38 -16.74 21.51
N GLU A 7 30.29 -15.79 21.42
CA GLU A 7 30.32 -14.59 22.23
C GLU A 7 29.09 -13.73 21.93
N PHE A 8 28.73 -13.56 20.66
CA PHE A 8 27.48 -12.89 20.26
C PHE A 8 26.24 -13.54 20.90
N ARG A 9 26.06 -14.85 20.77
CA ARG A 9 24.92 -15.56 21.39
C ARG A 9 24.89 -15.39 22.91
N GLY A 10 26.05 -15.43 23.56
CA GLY A 10 26.15 -15.20 25.01
C GLY A 10 25.71 -13.78 25.40
N MET A 11 26.08 -12.77 24.61
CA MET A 11 25.67 -11.40 24.86
C MET A 11 24.16 -11.22 24.65
N VAL A 12 23.57 -11.80 23.60
CA VAL A 12 22.11 -11.73 23.35
C VAL A 12 21.31 -12.36 24.49
N ALA A 13 21.79 -13.48 25.03
CA ALA A 13 21.15 -14.15 26.15
C ALA A 13 21.24 -13.32 27.45
N ARG A 14 22.35 -12.61 27.65
CA ARG A 14 22.65 -11.91 28.91
C ARG A 14 22.11 -10.49 28.98
N TYR A 15 22.15 -9.73 27.88
CA TYR A 15 21.89 -8.30 27.89
C TYR A 15 20.59 -7.96 27.16
N GLU A 16 19.69 -7.27 27.87
CA GLU A 16 18.41 -6.80 27.32
C GLU A 16 18.61 -5.77 26.22
N ASP A 17 19.47 -4.76 26.45
CA ASP A 17 19.80 -3.74 25.45
C ASP A 17 20.27 -4.35 24.11
N MET A 18 20.97 -5.49 24.17
CA MET A 18 21.40 -6.19 22.95
C MET A 18 20.23 -6.83 22.21
N ARG A 19 19.26 -7.39 22.93
CA ARG A 19 18.04 -7.91 22.32
C ARG A 19 17.21 -6.80 21.72
N ASP A 20 17.03 -5.69 22.44
CA ASP A 20 16.29 -4.53 21.95
C ASP A 20 16.92 -3.94 20.70
N PHE A 21 18.25 -3.84 20.66
CA PHE A 21 18.98 -3.42 19.47
C PHE A 21 18.74 -4.36 18.28
N ILE A 22 18.82 -5.69 18.49
CA ILE A 22 18.60 -6.67 17.42
C ILE A 22 17.14 -6.65 16.94
N PHE A 23 16.18 -6.55 17.86
CA PHE A 23 14.77 -6.46 17.52
C PHE A 23 14.43 -5.15 16.82
N GLY A 24 15.07 -4.04 17.19
CA GLY A 24 14.98 -2.77 16.48
C GLY A 24 15.47 -2.91 15.04
N LEU A 25 16.67 -3.44 14.84
CA LEU A 25 17.22 -3.70 13.49
C LEU A 25 16.31 -4.61 12.65
N LEU A 26 15.74 -5.66 13.26
CA LEU A 26 14.82 -6.56 12.57
C LEU A 26 13.51 -5.84 12.21
N SER A 27 12.99 -5.03 13.11
CA SER A 27 11.75 -4.26 12.92
C SER A 27 11.91 -3.22 11.81
N ASP A 28 13.02 -2.50 11.79
CA ASP A 28 13.36 -1.56 10.71
C ASP A 28 13.49 -2.27 9.37
N ARG A 29 14.16 -3.44 9.36
CA ARG A 29 14.31 -4.23 8.13
C ARG A 29 12.98 -4.76 7.62
N LEU A 30 12.12 -5.27 8.51
CA LEU A 30 10.79 -5.75 8.16
C LEU A 30 9.93 -4.60 7.64
N THR A 31 9.98 -3.43 8.28
CA THR A 31 9.26 -2.23 7.85
C THR A 31 9.70 -1.79 6.45
N ALA A 32 11.02 -1.77 6.18
CA ALA A 32 11.54 -1.45 4.85
C ALA A 32 11.08 -2.45 3.77
N VAL A 33 11.04 -3.75 4.09
CA VAL A 33 10.51 -4.76 3.18
C VAL A 33 9.01 -4.56 2.94
N MET A 34 8.23 -4.29 3.99
CA MET A 34 6.79 -4.03 3.85
C MET A 34 6.52 -2.78 3.00
N ALA A 35 7.31 -1.71 3.17
CA ALA A 35 7.19 -0.52 2.33
C ALA A 35 7.43 -0.82 0.84
N LEU A 36 8.42 -1.66 0.51
CA LEU A 36 8.64 -2.09 -0.88
C LEU A 36 7.49 -2.94 -1.42
N VAL A 37 6.92 -3.81 -0.58
CA VAL A 37 5.73 -4.60 -0.95
C VAL A 37 4.54 -3.69 -1.21
N GLU A 38 4.32 -2.70 -0.33
CA GLU A 38 3.27 -1.69 -0.50
C GLU A 38 3.46 -0.91 -1.79
N ASP A 39 4.66 -0.38 -2.08
CA ASP A 39 4.92 0.39 -3.31
C ASP A 39 4.60 -0.42 -4.58
N VAL A 40 5.01 -1.70 -4.63
CA VAL A 40 4.71 -2.59 -5.76
C VAL A 40 3.22 -2.93 -5.83
N ALA A 41 2.59 -3.23 -4.70
CA ALA A 41 1.17 -3.54 -4.63
C ALA A 41 0.31 -2.33 -4.99
N PHE A 42 0.68 -1.13 -4.55
CA PHE A 42 0.05 0.13 -4.92
C PHE A 42 0.20 0.39 -6.41
N GLY A 43 1.41 0.34 -6.99
CA GLY A 43 1.59 0.51 -8.43
C GLY A 43 0.70 -0.40 -9.26
N ARG A 44 0.59 -1.68 -8.86
CA ARG A 44 -0.35 -2.64 -9.49
C ARG A 44 -1.82 -2.32 -9.22
N MET A 45 -2.16 -1.79 -8.05
CA MET A 45 -3.53 -1.41 -7.68
C MET A 45 -3.98 -0.15 -8.42
N ASP A 46 -3.10 0.83 -8.63
CA ASP A 46 -3.34 2.03 -9.44
C ASP A 46 -3.77 1.64 -10.86
N GLU A 47 -3.00 0.75 -11.50
CA GLU A 47 -3.29 0.22 -12.84
C GLU A 47 -4.63 -0.53 -12.87
N ARG A 48 -4.81 -1.50 -11.96
CA ARG A 48 -6.06 -2.27 -11.86
C ARG A 48 -7.29 -1.39 -11.60
N LEU A 49 -7.14 -0.31 -10.83
CA LEU A 49 -8.22 0.63 -10.57
C LEU A 49 -8.58 1.44 -11.81
N ILE A 50 -7.60 1.93 -12.57
CA ILE A 50 -7.87 2.62 -13.84
C ILE A 50 -8.54 1.68 -14.83
N ASP A 51 -8.02 0.46 -15.00
CA ASP A 51 -8.60 -0.53 -15.90
C ASP A 51 -10.04 -0.86 -15.51
N TYR A 52 -10.29 -1.04 -14.20
CA TYR A 52 -11.63 -1.25 -13.67
C TYR A 52 -12.58 -0.08 -13.97
N ILE A 53 -12.14 1.17 -13.79
CA ILE A 53 -12.97 2.35 -14.10
C ILE A 53 -13.27 2.40 -15.59
N ILE A 54 -12.28 2.18 -16.45
CA ILE A 54 -12.46 2.16 -17.92
C ILE A 54 -13.47 1.08 -18.31
N GLU A 55 -13.30 -0.15 -17.82
CA GLU A 55 -14.14 -1.30 -18.15
C GLU A 55 -15.59 -1.14 -17.67
N LYS A 56 -15.79 -0.54 -16.49
CA LYS A 56 -17.12 -0.43 -15.84
C LYS A 56 -17.82 0.91 -16.05
N SER A 57 -17.16 1.89 -16.66
CA SER A 57 -17.77 3.18 -16.95
C SER A 57 -18.71 3.10 -18.15
N GLU A 58 -19.84 3.80 -18.07
CA GLU A 58 -20.75 4.08 -19.19
C GLU A 58 -20.62 5.56 -19.53
N ASP A 59 -20.36 5.89 -20.80
CA ASP A 59 -20.09 7.25 -21.26
C ASP A 59 -18.98 7.98 -20.46
N GLY A 60 -17.97 7.23 -20.00
CA GLY A 60 -16.87 7.75 -19.19
C GLY A 60 -17.22 8.02 -17.73
N ILE A 61 -18.40 7.59 -17.27
CA ILE A 61 -18.87 7.76 -15.90
C ILE A 61 -19.09 6.38 -15.26
N LEU A 62 -18.43 6.14 -14.13
CA LEU A 62 -18.65 4.98 -13.28
C LEU A 62 -19.51 5.37 -12.07
N ASN A 63 -20.71 4.81 -11.97
CA ASN A 63 -21.59 4.97 -10.81
C ASN A 63 -21.34 3.84 -9.79
N ALA A 64 -20.41 4.07 -8.86
CA ALA A 64 -20.08 3.09 -7.84
C ALA A 64 -19.63 3.77 -6.53
N THR A 65 -19.82 3.09 -5.41
CA THR A 65 -19.22 3.48 -4.14
C THR A 65 -17.78 2.98 -4.06
N HIS A 66 -16.92 3.66 -3.31
CA HIS A 66 -15.55 3.20 -3.08
C HIS A 66 -15.51 1.79 -2.44
N GLN A 67 -16.52 1.47 -1.63
CA GLN A 67 -16.64 0.15 -1.00
C GLN A 67 -16.90 -0.96 -2.03
N LYS A 68 -17.75 -0.69 -3.04
CA LYS A 68 -18.02 -1.67 -4.11
C LYS A 68 -16.75 -1.92 -4.93
N ILE A 69 -16.06 -0.86 -5.33
CA ILE A 69 -14.81 -0.94 -6.09
C ILE A 69 -13.76 -1.72 -5.30
N ALA A 70 -13.62 -1.43 -3.99
CA ALA A 70 -12.68 -2.13 -3.12
C ALA A 70 -12.98 -3.63 -3.02
N SER A 71 -14.26 -4.00 -2.89
CA SER A 71 -14.70 -5.39 -2.89
C SER A 71 -14.35 -6.09 -4.20
N ASP A 72 -14.55 -5.43 -5.33
CA ASP A 72 -14.30 -6.03 -6.66
C ASP A 72 -12.81 -6.18 -6.95
N LEU A 73 -11.98 -5.26 -6.46
CA LEU A 73 -10.53 -5.28 -6.64
C LEU A 73 -9.79 -6.11 -5.56
N GLY A 74 -10.49 -6.59 -4.54
CA GLY A 74 -9.91 -7.35 -3.43
C GLY A 74 -8.96 -6.50 -2.58
N THR A 75 -9.36 -5.27 -2.27
CA THR A 75 -8.58 -4.31 -1.48
C THR A 75 -9.46 -3.59 -0.44
N SER A 76 -8.89 -2.65 0.32
CA SER A 76 -9.65 -1.83 1.27
C SER A 76 -10.26 -0.59 0.61
N ARG A 77 -11.36 -0.10 1.21
CA ARG A 77 -12.01 1.15 0.79
C ARG A 77 -11.07 2.35 0.95
N GLU A 78 -10.21 2.33 1.95
CA GLU A 78 -9.23 3.37 2.25
C GLU A 78 -8.17 3.47 1.14
N VAL A 79 -7.69 2.31 0.63
CA VAL A 79 -6.76 2.27 -0.52
C VAL A 79 -7.43 2.86 -1.75
N VAL A 80 -8.63 2.41 -2.12
CA VAL A 80 -9.38 2.97 -3.27
C VAL A 80 -9.61 4.47 -3.12
N SER A 81 -10.00 4.93 -1.92
CA SER A 81 -10.25 6.35 -1.66
C SER A 81 -9.00 7.21 -1.83
N ARG A 82 -7.84 6.70 -1.38
CA ARG A 82 -6.55 7.39 -1.54
C ARG A 82 -6.16 7.49 -3.02
N LEU A 83 -6.29 6.38 -3.76
CA LEU A 83 -5.95 6.35 -5.19
C LEU A 83 -6.84 7.26 -6.03
N LEU A 84 -8.15 7.23 -5.80
CA LEU A 84 -9.10 8.10 -6.49
C LEU A 84 -8.80 9.59 -6.23
N LYS A 85 -8.47 9.96 -4.99
CA LYS A 85 -8.02 11.33 -4.68
C LYS A 85 -6.70 11.70 -5.36
N ASP A 86 -5.77 10.77 -5.44
CA ASP A 86 -4.51 11.00 -6.15
C ASP A 86 -4.72 11.15 -7.66
N PHE A 87 -5.65 10.39 -8.26
CA PHE A 87 -6.05 10.54 -9.65
C PHE A 87 -6.77 11.86 -9.92
N GLU A 88 -7.66 12.28 -9.02
CA GLU A 88 -8.33 13.58 -9.10
C GLU A 88 -7.32 14.73 -9.03
N ARG A 89 -6.37 14.67 -8.09
CA ARG A 89 -5.28 15.66 -7.99
C ARG A 89 -4.40 15.69 -9.25
N LYS A 90 -4.17 14.54 -9.88
CA LYS A 90 -3.45 14.43 -11.16
C LYS A 90 -4.32 14.80 -12.37
N GLY A 91 -5.59 15.15 -12.16
CA GLY A 91 -6.52 15.52 -13.22
C GLY A 91 -6.97 14.37 -14.12
N LYS A 92 -6.86 13.11 -13.67
CA LYS A 92 -7.28 11.93 -14.45
C LYS A 92 -8.76 11.60 -14.29
N VAL A 93 -9.35 11.97 -13.15
CA VAL A 93 -10.76 11.73 -12.84
C VAL A 93 -11.38 12.95 -12.16
N ILE A 94 -12.70 13.01 -12.13
CA ILE A 94 -13.49 13.93 -11.31
C ILE A 94 -14.33 13.07 -10.36
N LEU A 95 -14.25 13.33 -9.06
CA LEU A 95 -15.04 12.59 -8.07
C LEU A 95 -16.33 13.34 -7.75
N SER A 96 -17.41 12.59 -7.62
CA SER A 96 -18.72 13.06 -7.18
C SER A 96 -19.34 12.02 -6.25
N ARG A 97 -20.44 12.37 -5.57
CA ARG A 97 -21.09 11.43 -4.65
C ARG A 97 -21.54 10.19 -5.43
N ASN A 98 -20.98 9.03 -5.08
CA ASN A 98 -21.24 7.73 -5.71
C ASN A 98 -20.95 7.69 -7.22
N SER A 99 -20.10 8.58 -7.74
CA SER A 99 -19.78 8.65 -9.16
C SER A 99 -18.34 9.09 -9.40
N ILE A 100 -17.69 8.48 -10.39
CA ILE A 100 -16.31 8.76 -10.82
C ILE A 100 -16.36 8.99 -12.32
N GLN A 101 -15.97 10.18 -12.77
CA GLN A 101 -15.90 10.51 -14.19
C GLN A 101 -14.44 10.50 -14.67
N LEU A 102 -14.16 9.79 -15.76
CA LEU A 102 -12.86 9.82 -16.43
C LEU A 102 -12.67 11.17 -17.13
N LYS A 103 -11.47 11.75 -17.00
CA LYS A 103 -11.09 12.95 -17.74
C LYS A 103 -10.26 12.54 -18.95
N ASN A 104 -10.62 13.06 -20.13
CA ASN A 104 -9.83 12.90 -21.36
C ASN A 104 -8.46 13.58 -21.23
#